data_AF-A0AAD5GDM5-F1
#
_entry.id   AF-A0AAD5GDM5-F1
#
_cell.length_a   1.000
_cell.length_b   1.000
_cell.length_c   1.000
_cell.angle_alpha   90.00
_cell.angle_beta   90.00
_cell.angle_gamma   90.00
#
_symmetry.space_group_name_H-M   'P 1'
#
loop_
_entity.id
_entity.type
_entity.pdbx_description
1 polymer ?
#
loop_
_entity_poly.entity_id
_entity_poly.type
_entity_poly.pdbx_seq_one_letter_code
_entity_poly.pdbx_strand_id
1 'polypeptide(L)'
;MLRSGKVGAVVGEIMYVKSTLALYSTAEFSLIATESSTNGFGFVFQKDSPLTREMSAEIAKLREDGTLKALEEKWLKRESSIVSKDISSPPQNRLDLYRLRGLFLTSGLSMVLAFLGSTVYLVREKCHGK
;
A
#
# COMPACT_ATOMS: atom_id res chain seq x y z
N MET A 1 17.18 7.48 2.59
CA MET A 1 17.52 6.06 2.83
C MET A 1 16.41 5.13 2.41
N LEU A 2 15.22 5.23 3.00
CA LEU A 2 14.02 4.51 2.53
C LEU A 2 13.62 4.92 1.10
N ARG A 3 13.42 6.22 0.87
CA ARG A 3 13.07 6.75 -0.48
C ARG A 3 14.13 6.50 -1.55
N SER A 4 15.39 6.36 -1.14
CA SER A 4 16.50 6.13 -2.06
C SER A 4 16.71 4.65 -2.40
N GLY A 5 15.85 3.74 -1.91
CA GLY A 5 15.96 2.29 -2.14
C GLY A 5 17.16 1.61 -1.46
N LYS A 6 17.86 2.30 -0.56
CA LYS A 6 19.03 1.76 0.17
C LYS A 6 18.64 0.93 1.38
N VAL A 7 17.44 1.15 1.90
CA VAL A 7 16.87 0.48 3.07
C VAL A 7 15.48 0.01 2.70
N GLY A 8 15.19 -1.28 2.87
CA GLY A 8 13.90 -1.88 2.52
C GLY A 8 12.83 -1.74 3.62
N ALA A 9 13.25 -1.63 4.88
CA ALA A 9 12.35 -1.49 6.02
C ALA A 9 13.05 -0.79 7.20
N VAL A 10 12.26 -0.14 8.05
CA VAL A 10 12.71 0.42 9.33
C VAL A 10 11.82 -0.12 10.42
N VAL A 11 12.44 -0.57 11.51
CA VAL A 11 11.76 -1.02 12.73
C VAL A 11 11.87 0.09 13.76
N GLY A 12 10.76 0.43 14.40
CA GLY A 12 10.69 1.43 15.45
C GLY A 12 9.33 1.37 16.15
N GLU A 13 9.18 2.17 17.21
CA GLU A 13 7.92 2.25 17.95
C GLU A 13 6.77 2.67 17.03
N ILE A 14 5.65 1.98 17.17
CA ILE A 14 4.50 2.10 16.26
C ILE A 14 3.98 3.54 16.16
N MET A 15 4.03 4.31 17.25
CA MET A 15 3.56 5.70 17.27
C MET A 15 4.44 6.62 16.42
N TYR A 16 5.76 6.46 16.46
CA TYR A 16 6.68 7.25 15.63
C TYR A 16 6.51 6.88 14.16
N VAL A 17 6.43 5.58 13.86
CA VAL A 17 6.22 5.11 12.49
C VAL A 17 4.90 5.64 11.93
N LYS A 18 3.79 5.49 12.67
CA LYS A 18 2.47 6.04 12.29
C LYS A 18 2.51 7.56 12.08
N SER A 19 3.14 8.30 12.99
CA SER A 19 3.27 9.77 12.88
C SER A 19 4.06 10.17 11.63
N THR A 20 5.18 9.49 11.34
CA THR A 20 5.97 9.76 10.12
C THR A 20 5.20 9.42 8.85
N LEU A 21 4.43 8.32 8.82
CA LEU A 21 3.54 7.98 7.71
C LEU A 21 2.44 9.04 7.52
N ALA A 22 1.88 9.55 8.62
CA ALA A 22 0.87 10.61 8.58
C ALA A 22 1.42 11.95 8.08
N LEU A 23 2.69 12.26 8.36
CA LEU A 23 3.38 13.46 7.88
C LEU A 23 3.82 13.32 6.41
N TYR A 24 4.32 12.15 6.03
CA TYR A 24 4.80 11.83 4.69
C TYR A 24 3.80 10.87 4.02
N SER A 25 2.60 11.40 3.75
CA SER A 25 1.49 10.70 3.07
C SER A 25 1.78 10.49 1.58
N THR A 26 2.86 9.78 1.28
CA THR A 26 3.21 9.33 -0.07
C THR A 26 2.88 7.85 -0.17
N ALA A 27 2.25 7.41 -1.26
CA ALA A 27 1.96 6.00 -1.56
C ALA A 27 3.22 5.10 -1.69
N GLU A 28 4.42 5.65 -1.43
CA GLU A 28 5.71 4.98 -1.51
C GLU A 28 6.03 4.15 -0.25
N PHE A 29 5.35 4.38 0.88
CA PHE A 29 5.63 3.71 2.15
C PHE A 29 4.36 3.11 2.76
N SER A 30 4.49 1.92 3.34
CA SER A 30 3.41 1.22 4.01
C SER A 30 3.92 0.53 5.26
N LEU A 31 3.04 0.38 6.24
CA LEU A 31 3.29 -0.39 7.44
C LEU A 31 3.06 -1.88 7.13
N ILE A 32 4.13 -2.67 7.13
CA ILE A 32 4.09 -4.08 6.68
C ILE A 32 3.72 -5.03 7.83
N ALA A 33 4.11 -4.71 9.06
CA ALA A 33 3.84 -5.51 10.24
C ALA A 33 3.73 -4.63 11.49
N THR A 34 2.97 -5.09 12.48
CA THR A 34 2.93 -4.50 13.82
C THR A 34 2.86 -5.63 14.82
N GLU A 35 3.83 -5.69 15.72
CA GLU A 35 3.80 -6.58 16.88
C GLU A 35 3.07 -5.84 18.01
N SER A 36 2.14 -6.52 18.69
CA SER A 36 1.49 -6.00 19.89
C SER A 36 2.46 -6.06 21.07
N SER A 37 3.41 -5.13 21.11
CA SER A 37 4.28 -4.98 22.28
C SER A 37 3.54 -4.26 23.39
N THR A 38 3.77 -4.63 24.65
CA THR A 38 3.31 -3.87 25.82
C THR A 38 4.12 -2.60 26.06
N ASN A 39 5.06 -2.29 25.17
CA ASN A 39 5.85 -1.07 25.23
C ASN A 39 4.97 0.12 24.82
N GLY A 40 5.09 1.24 25.54
CA GLY A 40 4.23 2.39 25.30
C GLY A 40 4.66 3.65 26.03
N PHE A 41 3.99 4.75 25.70
CA PHE A 41 4.21 6.05 26.34
C PHE A 41 3.42 6.15 27.65
N GLY A 42 3.98 6.91 28.59
CA GLY A 42 3.35 7.14 29.89
C GLY A 42 3.69 8.52 30.45
N PHE A 43 2.92 8.93 31.45
CA PHE A 43 3.17 10.13 32.23
C PHE A 43 3.98 9.76 33.48
N VAL A 44 4.94 10.61 33.84
CA VAL A 44 5.83 10.36 34.97
C VAL A 44 5.62 11.43 36.02
N PHE A 45 5.47 10.99 37.27
CA PHE A 45 5.29 11.83 38.44
C PHE A 45 6.31 11.44 39.52
N GLN A 46 6.53 12.31 40.51
CA GLN A 46 7.31 11.96 41.69
C GLN A 46 6.67 10.81 42.44
N LYS A 47 7.50 9.99 43.09
CA LYS A 47 7.04 8.88 43.92
C LYS A 47 6.08 9.41 45.00
N ASP A 48 5.00 8.66 45.24
CA ASP A 48 3.93 8.96 46.20
C ASP A 48 3.10 10.21 45.85
N SER A 49 3.24 10.76 44.64
CA SER A 49 2.39 11.86 44.18
C SER A 49 0.93 11.40 44.00
N PRO A 50 -0.06 12.12 44.56
CA PRO A 50 -1.47 11.80 44.38
C PRO A 50 -1.92 11.88 42.91
N LEU A 51 -1.22 12.70 42.11
CA LEU A 51 -1.48 12.88 40.68
C LEU A 51 -1.32 11.59 39.88
N THR A 52 -0.46 10.67 40.32
CA THR A 52 -0.25 9.39 39.62
C THR A 52 -1.54 8.59 39.52
N ARG A 53 -2.31 8.54 40.62
CA ARG A 53 -3.57 7.79 40.68
C ARG A 53 -4.67 8.49 39.89
N GLU A 54 -4.77 9.81 40.04
CA GLU A 54 -5.77 10.63 39.34
C GLU A 54 -5.56 10.56 37.82
N MET A 55 -4.33 10.76 37.35
CA MET A 55 -3.99 10.70 35.93
C MET A 55 -4.24 9.30 35.34
N SER A 56 -3.83 8.25 36.06
CA SER A 56 -4.05 6.87 35.58
C SER A 56 -5.53 6.54 35.46
N ALA A 57 -6.35 6.99 36.42
CA ALA A 57 -7.79 6.81 36.40
C ALA A 57 -8.44 7.58 35.25
N GLU A 58 -7.99 8.81 34.98
CA GLU A 58 -8.52 9.61 33.87
C GLU A 58 -8.13 9.00 32.51
N ILE A 59 -6.89 8.54 32.34
CA ILE A 59 -6.48 7.81 31.13
C ILE A 59 -7.31 6.54 30.92
N ALA A 60 -7.64 5.82 32.00
CA ALA A 60 -8.49 4.63 31.91
C ALA A 60 -9.89 5.00 31.38
N LYS A 61 -10.51 6.06 31.90
CA LYS A 61 -11.80 6.56 31.40
C LYS A 61 -11.72 6.97 29.93
N LEU A 62 -10.69 7.73 29.54
CA LEU A 62 -10.48 8.17 28.15
C LEU A 62 -10.28 6.98 27.18
N ARG A 63 -9.80 5.85 27.68
CA ARG A 63 -9.67 4.62 26.89
C ARG A 63 -11.00 3.89 26.78
N GLU A 64 -11.79 3.86 27.85
CA GLU A 64 -13.11 3.21 27.91
C GLU A 64 -14.17 3.96 27.09
N ASP A 65 -14.18 5.29 27.17
CA ASP A 65 -15.14 6.15 26.47
C ASP A 65 -14.79 6.37 24.98
N GLY A 66 -13.60 5.92 24.56
CA GLY A 66 -13.12 6.03 23.19
C GLY A 66 -12.50 7.38 22.82
N THR A 67 -12.41 8.34 23.74
CA THR A 67 -11.80 9.66 23.51
C THR A 67 -10.33 9.52 23.09
N LEU A 68 -9.59 8.60 23.73
CA LEU A 68 -8.20 8.32 23.37
C LEU A 68 -8.07 7.78 21.95
N LYS A 69 -9.02 6.94 21.51
CA LYS A 69 -9.08 6.45 20.12
C LYS A 69 -9.40 7.57 19.15
N ALA A 70 -10.34 8.46 19.49
CA ALA A 70 -10.65 9.62 18.66
C ALA A 70 -9.44 10.57 18.51
N LEU A 71 -8.64 10.74 19.57
CA LEU A 71 -7.37 11.47 19.50
C LEU A 71 -6.34 10.76 18.62
N GLU A 72 -6.18 9.44 18.74
CA GLU A 72 -5.31 8.66 17.86
C GLU A 72 -5.71 8.85 16.39
N GLU A 73 -7.00 8.73 16.07
CA GLU A 73 -7.48 8.89 14.70
C GLU A 73 -7.26 10.32 14.20
N LYS A 74 -7.59 11.33 15.00
CA LYS A 74 -7.43 12.74 14.60
C LYS A 74 -5.98 13.12 14.32
N TRP A 75 -5.03 12.62 15.11
CA TRP A 75 -3.64 13.08 15.05
C TRP A 75 -2.69 12.12 14.33
N LEU A 76 -2.94 10.80 14.40
CA LEU A 76 -2.07 9.77 13.81
C LEU A 76 -2.67 9.13 12.54
N LYS A 77 -3.96 9.33 12.26
CA LYS A 77 -4.63 8.84 11.05
C LYS A 77 -5.08 10.02 10.19
N ARG A 78 -4.11 10.76 9.64
CA ARG A 78 -4.43 11.67 8.52
C ARG A 78 -4.73 10.81 7.29
N GLU A 79 -5.63 11.29 6.41
CA GLU A 79 -6.00 10.68 5.13
C GLU A 79 -4.78 10.43 4.22
N SER A 80 -3.98 9.45 4.60
CA SER A 80 -3.28 8.61 3.67
C SER A 80 -4.25 7.48 3.41
N SER A 81 -4.47 7.20 2.15
CA SER A 81 -5.21 6.06 1.60
C SER A 81 -4.59 4.72 2.01
N ILE A 82 -4.42 4.47 3.31
CA ILE A 82 -3.81 3.29 3.91
C ILE A 82 -4.77 2.69 4.94
N VAL A 83 -6.08 2.81 4.66
CA VAL A 83 -7.05 1.78 5.04
C VAL A 83 -7.73 1.35 3.74
N SER A 84 -6.94 0.71 2.91
CA SER A 84 -7.36 -0.04 1.73
C SER A 84 -6.17 -0.94 1.46
N LYS A 85 -6.24 -2.25 1.49
CA LYS A 85 -7.37 -3.15 1.32
C LYS A 85 -6.70 -4.52 1.38
N ASP A 86 -7.09 -5.36 2.32
CA ASP A 86 -6.69 -6.76 2.41
C ASP A 86 -5.19 -7.07 2.25
N ILE A 87 -4.63 -7.72 3.26
CA ILE A 87 -3.37 -8.49 3.20
C ILE A 87 -3.38 -9.56 2.08
N SER A 88 -4.49 -9.69 1.32
CA SER A 88 -4.68 -10.58 0.17
C SER A 88 -4.42 -9.93 -1.21
N SER A 89 -4.18 -8.63 -1.30
CA SER A 89 -3.98 -7.99 -2.62
C SER A 89 -2.48 -7.98 -2.98
N PRO A 90 -1.96 -8.90 -3.84
CA PRO A 90 -0.62 -8.74 -4.39
C PRO A 90 -0.51 -7.37 -5.06
N PRO A 91 0.71 -6.79 -5.17
CA PRO A 91 0.89 -5.52 -5.89
C PRO A 91 0.12 -5.64 -7.19
N GLN A 92 -0.86 -4.75 -7.38
CA GLN A 92 -1.68 -4.76 -8.57
C GLN A 92 -0.74 -4.40 -9.71
N ASN A 93 -0.08 -5.42 -10.27
CA ASN A 93 0.71 -5.40 -11.48
C ASN A 93 -0.30 -5.14 -12.59
N ARG A 94 -0.82 -3.91 -12.64
CA ARG A 94 -1.63 -3.43 -13.73
C ARG A 94 -0.75 -3.59 -14.95
N LEU A 95 -1.10 -4.58 -15.76
CA LEU A 95 -0.42 -4.87 -17.01
C LEU A 95 -0.67 -3.65 -17.90
N ASP A 96 0.29 -2.74 -17.88
CA ASP A 96 0.29 -1.60 -18.77
C ASP A 96 0.57 -2.10 -20.19
N LEU A 97 -0.18 -1.60 -21.16
CA LEU A 97 0.01 -1.93 -22.57
C LEU A 97 1.43 -1.60 -23.02
N TYR A 98 2.07 -0.63 -22.36
CA TYR A 98 3.48 -0.33 -22.55
C TYR A 98 4.41 -1.50 -22.17
N ARG A 99 4.17 -2.19 -21.05
CA ARG A 99 4.95 -3.38 -20.64
C ARG A 99 4.68 -4.57 -21.55
N LEU A 100 3.47 -4.69 -22.10
CA LEU A 100 3.08 -5.76 -23.02
C LEU A 100 3.25 -5.41 -24.50
N ARG A 101 3.96 -4.32 -24.81
CA ARG A 101 4.13 -3.85 -26.19
C ARG A 101 4.71 -4.92 -27.11
N GLY A 102 5.68 -5.71 -26.62
CA GLY A 102 6.27 -6.80 -27.40
C GLY A 102 5.24 -7.87 -27.82
N LEU A 103 4.36 -8.25 -26.89
CA LEU A 103 3.30 -9.23 -27.15
C LEU A 103 2.25 -8.70 -28.14
N PHE A 104 1.90 -7.42 -28.03
CA PHE A 104 0.97 -6.79 -28.95
C PHE A 104 1.55 -6.71 -30.38
N LEU A 105 2.84 -6.37 -30.51
CA LEU A 105 3.52 -6.29 -31.80
C LEU A 105 3.62 -7.67 -32.49
N THR A 106 3.96 -8.72 -31.75
CA THR A 106 4.07 -10.07 -32.33
C THR A 106 2.71 -10.64 -32.73
N SER A 107 1.69 -10.44 -31.90
CA SER A 107 0.31 -10.84 -32.21
C SER A 107 -0.22 -10.12 -33.46
N GLY A 108 -0.01 -8.79 -33.54
CA GLY A 108 -0.41 -7.99 -34.69
C GLY A 108 0.28 -8.41 -35.99
N LEU A 109 1.61 -8.63 -35.95
CA LEU A 109 2.37 -9.05 -37.12
C LEU A 109 1.92 -10.42 -37.64
N SER A 110 1.67 -11.37 -36.73
CA SER A 110 1.17 -12.70 -37.06
C SER A 110 -0.19 -12.62 -37.78
N MET A 111 -1.10 -11.78 -37.28
CA MET A 111 -2.43 -11.61 -37.86
C MET A 111 -2.38 -11.01 -39.28
N VAL A 112 -1.50 -10.02 -39.52
CA VAL A 112 -1.32 -9.43 -40.85
C VAL A 112 -0.75 -10.44 -41.85
N LEU A 113 0.26 -11.22 -41.45
CA LEU A 113 0.85 -12.26 -42.31
C LEU A 113 -0.17 -13.34 -42.69
N ALA A 114 -0.99 -13.77 -41.73
CA ALA A 114 -2.05 -14.75 -42.00
C ALA A 114 -3.11 -14.21 -42.97
N PHE A 115 -3.54 -12.95 -42.79
CA PHE A 115 -4.51 -12.31 -43.68
C PHE A 115 -3.99 -12.15 -45.11
N LEU A 116 -2.75 -11.68 -45.27
CA LEU A 116 -2.10 -11.54 -46.56
C LEU A 116 -1.92 -12.89 -47.25
N GLY A 117 -1.44 -13.90 -46.51
CA GLY A 117 -1.28 -15.27 -47.02
C GLY A 117 -2.60 -15.89 -47.49
N SER A 118 -3.65 -15.77 -46.68
CA SER A 118 -4.98 -16.29 -47.02
C SER A 118 -5.57 -15.61 -48.27
N THR A 119 -5.43 -14.28 -48.37
CA THR A 119 -5.92 -13.53 -49.54
C THR A 119 -5.16 -13.94 -50.81
N VAL A 120 -3.83 -14.07 -50.74
CA VAL A 120 -3.03 -14.55 -51.88
C VAL A 120 -3.41 -15.97 -52.26
N TYR A 121 -3.61 -16.86 -51.29
CA TYR A 121 -4.04 -18.24 -51.53
C TYR A 121 -5.39 -18.30 -52.25
N LEU A 122 -6.39 -17.56 -51.76
CA LEU A 122 -7.73 -17.52 -52.38
C LEU A 122 -7.71 -16.91 -53.80
N VAL A 123 -6.89 -15.87 -54.02
CA VAL A 123 -6.73 -15.28 -55.36
C VAL A 123 -6.01 -16.26 -56.29
N ARG A 124 -5.00 -17.00 -55.81
CA ARG A 124 -4.30 -18.03 -56.59
C ARG A 124 -5.23 -19.19 -56.94
N GLU A 125 -6.03 -19.67 -56.00
CA GLU A 125 -7.04 -20.70 -56.23
C GLU A 125 -8.04 -20.25 -57.30
N LYS A 126 -8.57 -19.03 -57.18
CA LYS A 126 -9.49 -18.47 -58.19
C LYS A 126 -8.85 -18.17 -59.55
N CYS A 127 -7.55 -17.87 -59.60
CA CYS A 127 -6.84 -17.60 -60.87
C CYS A 127 -6.29 -18.86 -61.56
N HIS A 128 -5.96 -19.93 -60.82
CA HIS A 128 -5.54 -21.21 -61.41
C HIS A 128 -6.69 -22.19 -61.64
N GLY A 129 -7.88 -21.94 -61.08
CA GLY A 129 -9.10 -22.70 -61.35
C GLY A 129 -9.85 -22.26 -62.61
N LYS A 130 -9.16 -21.80 -63.66
CA LYS A 130 -9.76 -21.45 -64.95
C LYS A 130 -8.99 -22.10 -66.10
#